data_AF-A0A8T4BLG2-F1
#
_entry.id   AF-A0A8T4BLG2-F1
#
_cell.length_a   1.000
_cell.length_b   1.000
_cell.length_c   1.000
_cell.angle_alpha   90.00
_cell.angle_beta   90.00
_cell.angle_gamma   90.00
#
_symmetry.space_group_name_H-M   'P 1'
#
loop_
_entity.id
_entity.type
_entity.pdbx_description
1 polymer ?
#
loop_
_entity_poly.entity_id
_entity_poly.type
_entity_poly.pdbx_seq_one_letter_code
_entity_poly.pdbx_strand_id
1 'polypeptide(L)' 'MRVRKIILPIILAISFVFLPAANAESSVSIIMEKTTYSYCEKLFYIIEVSEVTGEPAIIHIRDESGKGSSAIP' A
#
# COMPACT_ATOMS: atom_id res chain seq x y z
N MET A 1 17.64 -26.88 38.51
CA MET A 1 16.57 -25.84 38.40
C MET A 1 17.05 -24.48 37.86
N ARG A 2 18.29 -24.03 38.08
CA ARG A 2 18.76 -22.71 37.61
C ARG A 2 18.92 -22.61 36.08
N VAL A 3 19.53 -23.61 35.43
CA VAL A 3 19.75 -23.63 33.97
C VAL A 3 18.43 -23.58 33.19
N ARG A 4 17.41 -24.34 33.62
CA ARG A 4 16.10 -24.41 32.96
C ARG A 4 15.35 -23.07 32.94
N LYS A 5 15.61 -22.17 33.91
CA LYS A 5 15.03 -20.82 33.96
C LYS A 5 15.75 -19.82 33.05
N ILE A 6 16.95 -20.14 32.58
CA ILE A 6 17.80 -19.26 31.75
C ILE A 6 17.64 -19.57 30.26
N ILE A 7 17.14 -20.76 29.89
CA ILE A 7 16.93 -21.16 28.50
C ILE A 7 15.87 -20.28 27.81
N LEU A 8 14.75 -20.02 28.48
CA LEU A 8 13.66 -19.21 27.92
C LEU A 8 14.09 -17.78 27.54
N PRO A 9 14.77 -16.99 28.42
CA PRO A 9 15.22 -15.66 28.04
C PRO A 9 16.30 -15.67 26.95
N ILE A 10 17.14 -16.70 26.87
CA ILE A 10 18.13 -16.83 25.78
C ILE A 10 17.43 -17.05 24.44
N ILE A 11 16.45 -17.96 24.38
CA ILE A 11 15.67 -18.19 23.15
C ILE A 11 14.93 -16.92 22.73
N LEU A 12 14.35 -16.21 23.69
CA LEU A 12 13.65 -14.96 23.41
C LEU A 12 14.60 -13.87 22.88
N ALA A 13 15.78 -13.71 23.48
CA ALA A 13 16.78 -12.74 23.02
C ALA A 13 17.28 -13.06 21.59
N ILE A 14 17.54 -14.33 21.28
CA ILE A 14 17.95 -14.74 19.93
C ILE A 14 16.83 -14.52 18.92
N SER A 15 15.57 -14.73 19.29
CA SER A 15 14.43 -14.52 18.39
C SER A 15 14.28 -13.06 17.95
N PHE A 16 14.61 -12.08 18.81
CA PHE A 16 14.54 -10.66 18.46
C PHE A 16 15.64 -10.20 17.49
N VAL A 17 16.78 -10.90 17.42
CA VAL A 17 17.91 -10.54 16.54
C VAL A 17 17.68 -11.01 15.09
N PHE A 18 16.89 -12.07 14.90
CA PHE A 18 16.65 -12.69 13.58
C PHE A 18 15.33 -12.31 12.92
N LEU A 19 14.50 -11.49 13.56
CA LEU A 19 13.26 -11.01 12.95
C LEU A 19 13.60 -9.94 11.90
N PRO A 20 13.23 -10.14 10.61
CA PRO A 20 13.38 -9.09 9.62
C PRO A 20 12.52 -7.89 10.00
N ALA A 21 13.02 -6.68 9.75
CA ALA A 21 12.25 -5.46 9.95
C ALA A 21 11.00 -5.48 9.06
N ALA A 22 9.82 -5.63 9.66
CA ALA A 22 8.56 -5.53 8.97
C ALA A 22 8.21 -4.03 8.82
N ASN A 23 8.64 -3.43 7.71
CA ASN A 23 8.16 -2.11 7.32
C ASN A 23 6.82 -2.31 6.60
N ALA A 24 5.79 -1.56 6.99
CA ALA A 24 4.54 -1.54 6.22
C ALA A 24 4.83 -0.88 4.88
N GLU A 25 4.67 -1.62 3.79
CA GLU A 25 4.82 -1.06 2.44
C GLU A 25 3.61 -0.18 2.13
N SER A 26 3.86 1.06 1.73
CA SER A 26 2.79 2.01 1.37
C SER A 26 2.04 1.47 0.15
N SER A 27 0.75 1.21 0.31
CA SER A 27 -0.14 0.72 -0.73
C SER A 27 -1.13 1.78 -1.22
N VAL A 28 -1.49 1.66 -2.50
CA VAL A 28 -2.51 2.45 -3.20
C VAL A 28 -3.46 1.50 -3.91
N SER A 29 -4.76 1.70 -3.75
CA SER A 29 -5.82 0.93 -4.41
C SER A 29 -6.75 1.88 -5.16
N ILE A 30 -7.22 1.45 -6.33
CA ILE A 30 -8.20 2.19 -7.14
C ILE A 30 -9.45 1.33 -7.24
N ILE A 31 -10.54 1.81 -6.66
CA ILE A 31 -11.84 1.17 -6.68
C ILE A 31 -12.71 1.90 -7.69
N MET A 32 -13.10 1.20 -8.74
CA MET A 32 -14.01 1.72 -9.76
C MET A 32 -15.43 1.22 -9.51
N GLU A 33 -16.43 2.05 -9.84
CA GLU A 33 -17.84 1.62 -9.77
C GLU A 33 -18.16 0.53 -10.80
N LYS A 34 -17.58 0.63 -12.01
CA LYS A 34 -17.75 -0.32 -13.11
C LYS A 34 -16.41 -0.62 -13.77
N THR A 35 -16.32 -1.75 -14.47
CA THR A 35 -15.13 -2.11 -15.25
C THR A 35 -15.15 -1.54 -16.68
N THR A 36 -16.33 -1.13 -17.16
CA THR A 36 -16.54 -0.67 -18.54
C THR A 36 -17.49 0.52 -18.54
N TYR A 37 -17.13 1.55 -19.30
CA TYR A 37 -17.88 2.80 -19.44
C TYR A 37 -18.11 3.10 -20.92
N SER A 38 -19.28 3.66 -21.24
CA SER A 38 -19.57 4.17 -22.59
C SER A 38 -19.00 5.56 -22.79
N TYR A 39 -18.88 5.98 -24.06
CA TYR A 39 -18.48 7.35 -24.38
C TYR A 39 -19.44 8.37 -23.74
N CYS A 40 -18.90 9.42 -23.12
CA CYS A 40 -19.61 10.41 -22.31
C CYS A 40 -20.27 9.89 -21.02
N GLU A 41 -20.07 8.62 -20.65
CA GLU A 41 -20.45 8.15 -19.32
C GLU A 41 -19.49 8.72 -18.27
N LYS A 42 -20.03 9.11 -17.10
CA LYS A 42 -19.22 9.66 -16.02
C LYS A 42 -18.42 8.53 -15.35
N LEU A 43 -17.09 8.64 -15.37
CA LEU A 43 -16.20 7.77 -14.63
C LEU A 43 -16.25 8.13 -13.13
N PHE A 44 -16.56 7.15 -12.28
CA PHE A 44 -16.53 7.29 -10.82
C PHE A 44 -15.53 6.30 -10.22
N TYR A 45 -14.60 6.82 -9.42
CA TYR A 45 -13.54 6.04 -8.79
C TYR A 45 -13.20 6.60 -7.40
N ILE A 46 -12.68 5.72 -6.55
CA ILE A 46 -12.14 6.02 -5.22
C ILE A 46 -10.69 5.56 -5.20
N ILE A 47 -9.79 6.42 -4.72
CA ILE A 47 -8.40 6.07 -4.46
C ILE A 47 -8.25 5.88 -2.95
N GLU A 48 -7.90 4.67 -2.53
CA GLU A 48 -7.58 4.36 -1.14
C GLU A 48 -6.07 4.29 -0.97
N VAL A 49 -5.57 4.95 0.08
CA VAL A 49 -4.14 4.98 0.43
C VAL A 49 -3.97 4.47 1.86
N SER A 50 -2.90 3.72 2.08
CA SER A 50 -2.55 3.20 3.42
C SER A 50 -2.08 4.28 4.40
N GLU A 51 -1.54 5.38 3.90
CA GLU A 51 -1.04 6.50 4.70
C GLU A 51 -1.19 7.84 3.97
N VAL A 52 -1.30 8.93 4.73
CA VAL A 52 -1.30 10.30 4.21
C VAL A 52 0.06 10.91 4.49
N THR A 53 0.84 11.15 3.43
CA THR A 53 2.23 11.66 3.55
C THR A 53 2.31 13.18 3.66
N GLY A 54 1.24 13.90 3.30
CA GLY A 54 1.21 15.37 3.23
C GLY A 54 1.74 15.95 1.92
N GLU A 55 2.25 15.10 1.02
CA GLU A 55 2.66 15.48 -0.33
C GLU A 55 1.46 15.50 -1.29
N PRO A 56 1.49 16.34 -2.35
CA PRO A 56 0.43 16.38 -3.35
C PRO A 56 0.37 15.07 -4.14
N ALA A 57 -0.85 14.59 -4.38
CA ALA A 57 -1.11 13.50 -5.32
C ALA A 57 -1.40 14.07 -6.72
N ILE A 58 -0.99 13.35 -7.76
CA ILE A 58 -1.28 13.71 -9.16
C ILE A 58 -1.90 12.50 -9.85
N ILE A 59 -3.09 12.68 -10.40
CA ILE A 59 -3.83 11.62 -11.08
C ILE A 59 -3.73 11.81 -12.60
N HIS A 60 -3.45 10.72 -13.31
CA HIS A 60 -3.48 10.66 -14.77
C HIS A 60 -4.37 9.51 -15.23
N ILE A 61 -5.33 9.81 -16.12
CA ILE A 61 -6.15 8.81 -16.80
C ILE A 61 -5.51 8.54 -18.16
N ARG A 62 -5.26 7.28 -18.53
CA ARG A 62 -4.62 6.91 -19.80
C ARG A 62 -5.55 6.07 -20.64
N ASP A 63 -5.54 6.29 -21.96
CA ASP A 63 -6.24 5.45 -22.93
C ASP A 63 -5.42 4.19 -23.29
N GLU A 64 -5.97 3.32 -24.14
CA GLU A 64 -5.28 2.10 -24.59
C GLU A 64 -3.97 2.36 -25.34
N SER A 65 -3.79 3.56 -25.91
CA SER A 65 -2.56 3.96 -26.60
C SER A 65 -1.49 4.48 -25.64
N GLY A 66 -1.81 4.58 -24.35
CA GLY A 66 -0.95 5.15 -23.30
C GLY A 66 -0.94 6.67 -23.26
N LYS A 67 -1.78 7.34 -24.06
CA LYS A 67 -1.92 8.79 -24.04
C LYS A 67 -2.64 9.20 -22.77
N GLY A 68 -1.97 10.00 -21.95
CA GLY A 68 -2.49 10.48 -20.67
C GLY A 68 -3.35 11.73 -20.80
N SER A 69 -4.25 11.89 -19.83
CA SER A 69 -4.93 13.14 -19.53
C SER A 69 -3.92 14.19 -19.06
N SER A 70 -4.38 15.45 -19.06
CA SER A 70 -3.78 16.48 -18.22
C SER A 70 -3.73 16.02 -16.76
N ALA A 71 -2.75 16.55 -16.02
CA ALA A 71 -2.61 16.28 -14.59
C ALA A 71 -3.88 16.73 -13.85
N ILE A 72 -4.47 15.83 -13.07
CA ILE A 72 -5.60 16.11 -12.20
C ILE A 72 -5.04 16.20 -10.77
N PRO A 73 -5.04 17.39 -10.14
CA PRO A 73 -4.59 17.58 -8.76
C PRO A 73 -5.63 17.09 -7.73
#